data_AF-A0A5C7YXH9-F1
#
_entry.id   AF-A0A5C7YXH9-F1
#
_cell.length_a   1.000
_cell.length_b   1.000
_cell.length_c   1.000
_cell.angle_alpha   90.00
_cell.angle_beta   90.00
_cell.angle_gamma   90.00
#
_symmetry.space_group_name_H-M   'P 1'
#
loop_
_entity.id
_entity.type
_entity.pdbx_description
1 polymer ?
#
loop_
_entity_poly.entity_id
_entity_poly.type
_entity_poly.pdbx_seq_one_letter_code
_entity_poly.pdbx_strand_id
1 'polypeptide(L)' 'QGYAVSIVKAGAKLVGHDAGPVRAPLTDLKPAEMEELNALIKALGPQ' A
#
# COMPACT_ATOMS: atom_id res chain seq x y z
N GLN A 1 1.49 -9.43 13.00
CA GLN A 1 1.25 -10.17 11.74
C GLN A 1 1.29 -9.17 10.58
N GLY A 2 2.33 -9.24 9.75
CA GLY A 2 2.25 -9.00 8.31
C GLY A 2 1.96 -7.65 7.65
N TYR A 3 1.38 -6.66 8.33
CA TYR A 3 0.89 -5.46 7.64
C TYR A 3 1.96 -4.52 7.10
N ALA A 4 3.17 -4.52 7.70
CA ALA A 4 4.23 -3.59 7.32
C ALA A 4 4.68 -3.77 5.85
N VAL A 5 4.76 -5.01 5.35
CA VAL A 5 5.14 -5.25 3.95
C VAL A 5 3.95 -5.00 3.02
N SER A 6 2.73 -5.33 3.45
CA SER A 6 1.50 -5.08 2.67
C SER A 6 1.28 -3.59 2.43
N ILE A 7 1.43 -2.74 3.44
CA ILE A 7 1.23 -1.30 3.32
C ILE A 7 2.31 -0.64 2.45
N VAL A 8 3.56 -1.11 2.53
CA VAL A 8 4.66 -0.61 1.69
C VAL A 8 4.42 -0.99 0.23
N LYS A 9 4.03 -2.23 -0.07
CA LYS A 9 3.69 -2.65 -1.45
C LYS A 9 2.47 -1.91 -2.00
N ALA A 10 1.45 -1.69 -1.18
CA ALA A 10 0.29 -0.88 -1.52
C ALA A 10 0.69 0.57 -1.86
N GLY A 11 1.54 1.19 -1.04
CA GLY A 11 2.08 2.51 -1.28
C GLY A 11 2.89 2.57 -2.58
N ALA A 12 3.79 1.61 -2.79
CA ALA A 12 4.58 1.49 -4.01
C ALA A 12 3.69 1.40 -5.26
N LYS A 13 2.61 0.62 -5.21
CA LYS A 13 1.61 0.55 -6.29
C LYS A 13 0.91 1.89 -6.52
N LEU A 14 0.52 2.61 -5.47
CA LEU A 14 -0.15 3.92 -5.56
C LEU A 14 0.74 5.00 -6.18
N VAL A 15 2.06 4.93 -5.99
CA VAL A 15 3.03 5.87 -6.58
C VAL A 15 3.60 5.42 -7.93
N GLY A 16 3.07 4.33 -8.53
CA GLY A 16 3.45 3.87 -9.86
C GLY A 16 4.61 2.85 -9.91
N HIS A 17 5.04 2.35 -8.75
CA HIS A 17 6.09 1.33 -8.61
C HIS A 17 5.49 -0.01 -8.14
N ASP A 18 4.67 -0.65 -8.98
CA ASP A 18 3.99 -1.90 -8.60
C ASP A 18 5.00 -3.04 -8.36
N ALA A 19 4.93 -3.64 -7.17
CA ALA A 19 5.79 -4.74 -6.71
C ALA A 19 5.06 -6.10 -6.66
N GLY A 20 3.87 -6.18 -7.27
CA GLY A 20 3.03 -7.38 -7.29
C GLY A 20 2.42 -7.74 -5.92
N PRO A 21 1.54 -8.75 -5.87
CA PRO A 21 0.80 -9.10 -4.66
C PRO A 21 1.72 -9.55 -3.52
N VAL A 22 1.23 -9.46 -2.29
CA VAL A 22 1.92 -10.09 -1.16
C VAL A 22 1.78 -11.62 -1.22
N ARG A 23 2.78 -12.34 -0.70
CA ARG A 23 2.71 -13.80 -0.57
C ARG A 23 2.14 -14.18 0.80
N ALA A 24 1.41 -15.30 0.86
CA ALA A 24 0.97 -15.87 2.13
C ALA A 24 2.16 -16.02 3.12
N PRO A 25 1.96 -15.80 4.44
CA PRO A 25 0.68 -15.61 5.14
C PRO A 25 0.18 -14.16 5.17
N LEU A 26 0.76 -13.27 4.36
CA LEU A 26 0.37 -11.87 4.29
C LEU A 26 -0.87 -11.69 3.41
N THR A 27 -1.67 -10.69 3.73
CA THR A 27 -2.84 -10.28 2.94
C THR A 27 -2.66 -8.85 2.44
N ASP A 28 -3.16 -8.58 1.25
CA ASP A 28 -3.20 -7.23 0.70
C ASP A 28 -4.15 -6.34 1.52
N LEU A 29 -3.99 -5.03 1.35
CA LEU A 29 -4.88 -4.03 1.96
C LEU A 29 -6.29 -4.16 1.39
N LYS A 30 -7.28 -3.93 2.24
CA LYS A 30 -8.68 -3.79 1.83
C LYS A 30 -8.86 -2.52 0.99
N PRO A 31 -9.90 -2.45 0.15
CA PRO A 31 -10.18 -1.25 -0.65
C PRO A 31 -10.25 0.05 0.16
N ALA A 32 -10.90 0.04 1.33
CA ALA A 32 -10.96 1.21 2.21
C ALA A 32 -9.57 1.64 2.74
N GLU A 33 -8.74 0.67 3.13
CA GLU A 33 -7.37 0.95 3.61
C GLU A 33 -6.48 1.51 2.48
N MET A 34 -6.72 1.08 1.23
CA MET A 34 -6.05 1.64 0.05
C MET A 34 -6.42 3.10 -0.19
N GLU A 35 -7.69 3.46 -0.01
CA GLU A 35 -8.17 4.84 -0.15
C GLU A 35 -7.58 5.76 0.94
N GLU A 36 -7.57 5.29 2.19
CA GLU A 36 -6.94 6.00 3.31
C GLU A 36 -5.44 6.24 3.07
N LEU A 37 -4.72 5.20 2.63
CA LEU A 37 -3.29 5.33 2.30
C LEU A 37 -3.06 6.31 1.15
N ASN A 38 -3.89 6.28 0.11
CA ASN A 38 -3.78 7.21 -1.02
C ASN A 38 -4.03 8.66 -0.58
N ALA A 39 -4.99 8.89 0.32
CA ALA A 39 -5.23 10.22 0.88
C ALA A 39 -4.02 10.73 1.66
N LEU A 40 -3.38 9.88 2.48
CA LEU A 40 -2.17 10.22 3.21
C LEU A 40 -1.00 10.55 2.29
N ILE A 41 -0.75 9.73 1.26
CA ILE A 41 0.32 9.96 0.27
C ILE A 41 0.09 11.28 -0.46
N LYS A 42 -1.15 11.56 -0.90
CA LYS A 42 -1.51 12.84 -1.55
C LYS A 42 -1.31 14.04 -0.65
N ALA A 43 -1.63 13.93 0.64
CA ALA A 43 -1.45 15.00 1.60
C ALA A 43 0.04 15.30 1.86
N LEU A 44 0.89 14.29 1.80
CA LEU A 44 2.33 14.42 2.01
C LEU A 44 3.05 15.04 0.81
N GLY A 45 2.52 14.83 -0.41
CA GLY A 45 3.12 15.31 -1.65
C GLY A 45 4.24 14.39 -2.18
N PRO A 46 4.90 14.78 -3.30
CA PRO A 46 5.98 14.00 -3.88
C PRO A 46 7.15 13.83 -2.88
N GLN A 47 7.70 12.62 -2.83
CA GLN A 47 8.86 12.23 -2.02
C GLN A 47 10.10 12.08 -2.90
#